data_AF-A0A1D3JSX3-F1
#
_entry.id   AF-A0A1D3JSX3-F1
#
_cell.length_a   1.000
_cell.length_b   1.000
_cell.length_c   1.000
_cell.angle_alpha   90.00
_cell.angle_beta   90.00
_cell.angle_gamma   90.00
#
_symmetry.space_group_name_H-M   'P 1'
#
loop_
_entity.id
_entity.type
_entity.pdbx_description
1 polymer ?
#
loop_
_entity_poly.entity_id
_entity_poly.type
_entity_poly.pdbx_seq_one_letter_code
_entity_poly.pdbx_strand_id
1 'polypeptide(L)'
;MRFYSRSTGCTYLPAIHGENIPDDAVEVSDEVFLRVIANPERGKVRTHDDAGQPYLIDVPVVEIDLQAAERMWRDTEIESVKWLRERHGDQLEIGVETTLKDEQFSELLLFVQSLRNWPQSPEFPDNERRPVAPLWVAEQTK
;
A
#
# COMPACT_ATOMS: atom_id res chain seq x y z
N MET A 1 -27.22 16.72 27.39
CA MET A 1 -27.39 16.42 25.96
C MET A 1 -26.06 16.62 25.25
N ARG A 2 -25.58 15.58 24.56
CA ARG A 2 -24.32 15.58 23.82
C ARG A 2 -24.62 15.16 22.39
N PHE A 3 -23.96 15.80 21.44
CA PHE A 3 -24.06 15.49 20.03
C PHE A 3 -22.75 14.92 19.52
N TYR A 4 -22.82 14.15 18.45
CA TYR A 4 -21.67 13.59 17.75
C TYR A 4 -21.86 13.79 16.26
N SER A 5 -20.85 14.35 15.60
CA SER A 5 -20.84 14.52 14.15
C SER A 5 -19.94 13.47 13.51
N ARG A 6 -20.51 12.70 12.58
CA ARG A 6 -19.80 11.68 11.81
C ARG A 6 -18.72 12.31 10.94
N SER A 7 -19.01 13.44 10.31
CA SER A 7 -18.10 14.16 9.40
C SER A 7 -16.85 14.64 10.11
N THR A 8 -16.99 15.14 11.34
CA THR A 8 -15.86 15.69 12.12
C THR A 8 -15.21 14.64 13.02
N GLY A 9 -15.93 13.59 13.36
CA GLY A 9 -15.48 12.57 14.30
C GLY A 9 -15.47 13.05 15.76
N CYS A 10 -16.08 14.19 16.08
CA CYS A 10 -16.01 14.89 17.36
C CYS A 10 -17.36 14.94 18.08
N THR A 11 -17.30 15.21 19.40
CA THR A 11 -18.49 15.44 20.23
C THR A 11 -18.70 16.92 20.51
N TYR A 12 -19.97 17.32 20.52
CA TYR A 12 -20.41 18.69 20.66
C TYR A 12 -21.37 18.79 21.85
N LEU A 13 -21.25 19.89 22.58
CA LEU A 13 -22.10 20.22 23.72
C LEU A 13 -22.76 21.57 23.44
N PRO A 14 -24.10 21.68 23.42
CA PRO A 14 -24.79 22.95 23.15
C PRO A 14 -24.34 24.09 24.08
N ALA A 15 -24.09 23.79 25.35
CA ALA A 15 -23.62 24.77 26.33
C ALA A 15 -22.21 25.34 26.03
N ILE A 16 -21.41 24.63 25.23
CA ILE A 16 -20.04 25.06 24.86
C ILE A 16 -19.99 25.57 23.42
N HIS A 17 -20.68 24.91 22.51
CA HIS A 17 -20.55 25.14 21.06
C HIS A 17 -21.66 26.01 20.48
N GLY A 18 -22.79 26.15 21.18
CA GLY A 18 -23.92 26.97 20.72
C GLY A 18 -24.38 26.57 19.32
N GLU A 19 -24.35 27.54 18.39
CA GLU A 19 -24.73 27.36 16.99
C GLU A 19 -23.64 26.70 16.13
N ASN A 20 -22.42 26.50 16.66
CA ASN A 20 -21.31 25.85 15.93
C ASN A 20 -21.38 24.31 16.00
N ILE A 21 -22.59 23.75 16.09
CA ILE A 21 -22.81 22.30 16.04
C ILE A 21 -23.07 21.93 14.57
N PRO A 22 -22.33 20.97 13.99
CA PRO A 22 -22.57 20.53 12.62
C PRO A 22 -23.99 20.03 12.38
N ASP A 23 -24.52 20.24 11.18
CA ASP A 23 -25.86 19.77 10.79
C ASP A 23 -25.99 18.24 10.81
N ASP A 24 -24.88 17.52 10.65
CA ASP A 24 -24.82 16.06 10.71
C ASP A 24 -24.64 15.53 12.15
N ALA A 25 -24.68 16.40 13.16
CA ALA A 25 -24.50 16.01 14.54
C ALA A 25 -25.78 15.38 15.12
N VAL A 26 -25.67 14.14 15.57
CA VAL A 26 -26.77 13.40 16.20
C VAL A 26 -26.61 13.30 17.69
N GLU A 27 -27.72 13.28 18.43
CA GLU A 27 -27.68 13.13 19.88
C GLU A 27 -27.13 11.74 20.26
N VAL A 28 -26.16 11.71 21.17
CA VAL A 28 -25.54 10.48 21.66
C VAL A 28 -25.72 10.39 23.17
N SER A 29 -26.17 9.23 23.64
CA SER A 29 -26.34 8.96 25.07
C SER A 29 -24.99 8.97 25.81
N ASP A 30 -25.02 9.23 27.11
CA ASP A 30 -23.81 9.16 27.94
C ASP A 30 -23.17 7.76 27.91
N GLU A 31 -23.99 6.70 27.83
CA GLU A 31 -23.52 5.33 27.73
C GLU A 31 -22.73 5.08 26.43
N VAL A 32 -23.28 5.50 25.28
CA VAL A 32 -22.60 5.36 23.99
C VAL A 32 -21.33 6.22 23.96
N PHE A 33 -21.38 7.45 24.47
CA PHE A 33 -20.20 8.30 24.59
C PHE A 33 -19.09 7.63 25.42
N LEU A 34 -19.43 7.11 26.59
CA LEU A 34 -18.46 6.45 27.46
C LEU A 34 -17.87 5.20 26.81
N ARG A 35 -18.70 4.33 26.25
CA ARG A 35 -18.27 3.05 25.66
C ARG A 35 -17.49 3.21 24.36
N VAL A 36 -17.85 4.17 23.52
CA VAL A 36 -17.35 4.26 22.13
C VAL A 36 -16.30 5.36 21.97
N ILE A 37 -16.37 6.43 22.76
CA ILE A 37 -15.54 7.63 22.56
C ILE A 37 -14.59 7.85 23.74
N ALA A 38 -15.07 7.89 24.98
CA ALA A 38 -14.24 8.21 26.14
C ALA A 38 -13.41 7.02 26.64
N ASN A 39 -13.95 5.80 26.53
CA ASN A 39 -13.31 4.57 26.98
C ASN A 39 -13.56 3.41 25.98
N PRO A 40 -13.05 3.51 24.74
CA PRO A 40 -13.25 2.47 23.74
C PRO A 40 -12.54 1.19 24.15
N GLU A 41 -13.17 0.05 23.85
CA GLU A 41 -12.56 -1.25 24.00
C GLU A 41 -11.31 -1.38 23.10
N ARG A 42 -10.23 -1.94 23.64
CA ARG A 42 -8.98 -2.12 22.90
C ARG A 42 -9.18 -3.08 21.73
N GLY A 43 -8.51 -2.80 20.61
CA GLY A 43 -8.60 -3.65 19.41
C GLY A 43 -9.89 -3.49 18.62
N LYS A 44 -10.69 -2.45 18.92
CA LYS A 44 -11.87 -2.08 18.13
C LYS A 44 -11.66 -0.74 17.43
N VAL A 45 -12.37 -0.55 16.32
CA VAL A 45 -12.40 0.69 15.55
C VAL A 45 -13.79 1.31 15.68
N ARG A 46 -13.84 2.62 15.85
CA ARG A 46 -15.09 3.38 15.84
C ARG A 46 -15.57 3.59 14.41
N THR A 47 -16.83 3.26 14.17
CA THR A 47 -17.57 3.47 12.92
C THR A 47 -18.95 4.07 13.22
N HIS A 48 -19.78 4.24 12.20
CA HIS A 48 -21.09 4.91 12.27
C HIS A 48 -22.15 4.11 11.53
N ASP A 49 -23.37 4.14 12.04
CA ASP A 49 -24.52 3.62 11.30
C ASP A 49 -25.07 4.69 10.32
N ASP A 50 -26.14 4.34 9.61
CA ASP A 50 -26.79 5.24 8.66
C ASP A 50 -27.36 6.51 9.30
N ALA A 51 -27.63 6.47 10.62
CA ALA A 51 -28.08 7.60 11.40
C ALA A 51 -26.92 8.42 12.01
N GLY A 52 -25.65 8.04 11.77
CA GLY A 52 -24.49 8.73 12.32
C GLY A 52 -24.17 8.39 13.79
N GLN A 53 -24.86 7.41 14.39
CA GLN A 53 -24.55 6.95 15.74
C GLN A 53 -23.21 6.22 15.77
N PRO A 54 -22.29 6.59 16.67
CA PRO A 54 -21.00 5.94 16.75
C PRO A 54 -21.12 4.58 17.45
N TYR A 55 -20.50 3.56 16.88
CA TYR A 55 -20.35 2.24 17.51
C TYR A 55 -18.97 1.65 17.25
N LEU A 56 -18.61 0.60 17.99
CA LEU A 56 -17.34 -0.09 17.85
C LEU A 56 -17.52 -1.39 17.04
N ILE A 57 -16.65 -1.60 16.07
CA ILE A 57 -16.47 -2.88 15.37
C ILE A 57 -15.11 -3.46 15.73
N ASP A 58 -14.97 -4.77 15.61
CA ASP A 58 -13.64 -5.38 15.58
C ASP A 58 -12.82 -4.77 14.44
N VAL A 59 -11.51 -4.61 14.65
CA VAL A 59 -10.62 -4.19 13.57
C VAL A 59 -10.82 -5.16 12.41
N PRO A 60 -11.31 -4.69 11.25
CA PRO A 60 -11.48 -5.56 10.10
C PRO A 60 -10.11 -6.13 9.74
N VAL A 61 -10.03 -7.45 9.62
CA VAL A 61 -8.82 -8.11 9.14
C VAL A 61 -8.66 -7.71 7.69
N VAL A 62 -7.68 -6.86 7.41
CA VAL A 62 -7.26 -6.59 6.03
C VAL A 62 -6.46 -7.81 5.58
N GLU A 63 -7.09 -8.70 4.83
CA GLU A 63 -6.38 -9.77 4.15
C GLU A 63 -5.50 -9.13 3.07
N ILE A 64 -4.19 -9.06 3.33
CA ILE A 64 -3.23 -8.64 2.33
C ILE A 64 -3.11 -9.79 1.34
N ASP A 65 -3.53 -9.56 0.10
CA ASP A 65 -3.24 -10.49 -1.00
C ASP A 65 -1.74 -10.42 -1.32
N LEU A 66 -0.97 -11.26 -0.62
CA LEU A 66 0.48 -11.39 -0.80
C LEU A 66 0.84 -11.74 -2.24
N GLN A 67 -0.01 -12.51 -2.94
CA GLN A 67 0.24 -12.86 -4.33
C GLN A 67 0.08 -11.64 -5.25
N ALA A 68 -0.94 -10.81 -5.03
CA ALA A 68 -1.10 -9.56 -5.77
C ALA A 68 0.08 -8.61 -5.48
N ALA A 69 0.49 -8.48 -4.22
CA ALA A 69 1.62 -7.66 -3.83
C ALA A 69 2.93 -8.10 -4.50
N GLU A 70 3.22 -9.41 -4.54
CA GLU A 70 4.42 -9.93 -5.20
C GLU A 70 4.39 -9.77 -6.72
N ARG A 71 3.22 -9.87 -7.36
CA ARG A 71 3.08 -9.59 -8.80
C ARG A 71 3.35 -8.12 -9.10
N MET A 72 2.86 -7.20 -8.27
CA MET A 72 3.15 -5.77 -8.37
C MET A 72 4.64 -5.47 -8.16
N TRP A 73 5.28 -6.13 -7.19
CA TRP A 73 6.72 -6.01 -6.97
C TRP A 73 7.50 -6.48 -8.20
N ARG A 74 7.21 -7.67 -8.73
CA ARG A 74 7.82 -8.20 -9.96
C ARG A 74 7.70 -7.20 -11.12
N ASP A 75 6.52 -6.63 -11.32
CA ASP A 75 6.29 -5.67 -12.42
C ASP A 75 7.11 -4.39 -12.24
N THR A 76 7.25 -3.93 -11.01
CA THR A 76 8.10 -2.78 -10.65
C THR A 76 9.58 -3.07 -10.93
N GLU A 77 10.07 -4.26 -10.58
CA GLU A 77 11.46 -4.66 -10.84
C GLU A 77 11.74 -4.84 -12.35
N ILE A 78 10.81 -5.39 -13.12
CA ILE A 78 10.97 -5.50 -14.57
C ILE A 78 11.05 -4.11 -15.21
N GLU A 79 10.18 -3.19 -14.80
CA GLU A 79 10.18 -1.82 -15.33
C GLU A 79 11.43 -1.04 -14.90
N SER A 80 11.96 -1.26 -13.69
CA SER A 80 13.14 -0.56 -13.18
C SER A 80 14.40 -0.83 -14.02
N VAL A 81 14.52 -2.03 -14.60
CA VAL A 81 15.69 -2.43 -15.40
C VAL A 81 15.46 -2.39 -16.91
N LYS A 82 14.23 -2.11 -17.37
CA LYS A 82 13.85 -2.10 -18.79
C LYS A 82 14.70 -1.17 -19.64
N TRP A 83 15.00 0.02 -19.13
CA TRP A 83 15.78 1.04 -19.84
C TRP A 83 17.21 0.56 -20.17
N LEU A 84 17.81 -0.32 -19.36
CA LEU A 84 19.13 -0.90 -19.63
C LEU A 84 19.10 -1.76 -20.90
N ARG A 85 18.03 -2.52 -21.08
CA ARG A 85 17.84 -3.38 -22.25
C ARG A 85 17.57 -2.55 -23.50
N GLU A 86 16.74 -1.53 -23.38
CA GLU A 86 16.44 -0.60 -24.49
C GLU A 86 17.72 0.11 -24.93
N ARG A 87 18.46 0.74 -24.01
CA ARG A 87 19.75 1.40 -24.30
C ARG A 87 20.76 0.46 -24.97
N HIS A 88 20.91 -0.77 -24.46
CA HIS A 88 21.84 -1.73 -25.06
C HIS A 88 21.41 -2.11 -26.49
N GLY A 89 20.11 -2.30 -26.73
CA GLY A 89 19.57 -2.53 -28.07
C GLY A 89 19.82 -1.37 -29.01
N ASP A 90 19.54 -0.13 -28.58
CA ASP A 90 19.77 1.09 -29.35
C ASP A 90 21.25 1.22 -29.75
N GLN A 91 22.18 0.94 -28.81
CA GLN A 91 23.62 0.99 -29.04
C GLN A 91 24.09 0.01 -30.11
N LEU A 92 23.57 -1.22 -30.09
CA LEU A 92 23.86 -2.22 -31.12
C LEU A 92 23.32 -1.80 -32.48
N GLU A 93 22.10 -1.24 -32.53
CA GLU A 93 21.46 -0.82 -33.78
C GLU A 93 22.21 0.32 -34.47
N ILE A 94 22.71 1.30 -33.70
CA ILE A 94 23.49 2.42 -34.25
C ILE A 94 24.99 2.11 -34.38
N GLY A 95 25.43 0.91 -33.99
CA GLY A 95 26.80 0.42 -34.13
C GLY A 95 27.83 1.15 -33.26
N VAL A 96 27.43 1.65 -32.09
CA VAL A 96 28.36 2.25 -31.11
C VAL A 96 28.80 1.22 -30.08
N GLU A 97 29.88 1.53 -29.37
CA GLU A 97 30.32 0.72 -28.24
C GLU A 97 29.24 0.67 -27.15
N THR A 98 28.90 -0.53 -26.68
CA THR A 98 27.88 -0.73 -25.66
C THR A 98 28.38 -0.31 -24.29
N THR A 99 27.52 0.31 -23.49
CA THR A 99 27.88 0.69 -22.10
C THR A 99 27.94 -0.52 -21.17
N LEU A 100 27.16 -1.56 -21.48
CA LEU A 100 27.21 -2.84 -20.78
C LEU A 100 28.09 -3.82 -21.55
N LYS A 101 28.86 -4.62 -20.80
CA LYS A 101 29.55 -5.79 -21.34
C LYS A 101 28.55 -6.90 -21.69
N ASP A 102 28.94 -7.80 -22.58
CA ASP A 102 28.10 -8.93 -23.01
C ASP A 102 27.69 -9.83 -21.83
N GLU A 103 28.59 -10.02 -20.85
CA GLU A 103 28.29 -10.79 -19.64
C GLU A 103 27.23 -10.09 -18.78
N GLN A 104 27.35 -8.77 -18.60
CA GLN A 104 26.37 -7.98 -17.84
C GLN A 104 25.01 -7.99 -18.53
N PHE A 105 24.99 -7.85 -19.86
CA PHE A 105 23.75 -7.91 -20.61
C PHE A 105 23.10 -9.30 -20.50
N SER A 106 23.88 -10.37 -20.56
CA SER A 106 23.39 -11.74 -20.35
C SER A 106 22.82 -11.96 -18.95
N GLU A 107 23.52 -11.48 -17.90
CA GLU A 107 23.03 -11.52 -16.52
C GLU A 107 21.71 -10.76 -16.34
N LEU A 108 21.59 -9.58 -16.96
CA LEU A 108 20.35 -8.81 -16.96
C LEU A 108 19.18 -9.59 -17.57
N LEU A 109 19.41 -10.24 -18.72
CA LEU A 109 18.36 -11.03 -19.38
C LEU A 109 17.94 -12.24 -18.53
N LEU A 110 18.89 -12.93 -17.90
CA LEU A 110 18.61 -14.02 -16.96
C LEU A 110 17.82 -13.54 -15.74
N PHE A 111 18.17 -12.38 -15.19
CA PHE A 111 17.43 -11.77 -14.09
C PHE A 111 16.00 -11.39 -14.48
N VAL A 112 15.79 -10.75 -15.64
CA VAL A 112 14.43 -10.44 -16.13
C VAL A 112 13.63 -11.73 -16.37
N GLN A 113 14.27 -12.80 -16.85
CA GLN A 113 13.61 -14.10 -17.02
C GLN A 113 13.23 -14.73 -15.68
N SER A 114 14.08 -14.66 -14.66
CA SER A 114 13.75 -15.18 -13.33
C SER A 114 12.60 -14.41 -12.68
N LEU A 115 12.53 -13.08 -12.86
CA LEU A 115 11.36 -12.28 -12.47
C LEU A 115 10.07 -12.73 -13.19
N ARG A 116 10.13 -13.01 -14.50
CA ARG A 116 8.95 -13.52 -15.24
C ARG A 116 8.50 -14.89 -14.75
N ASN A 117 9.44 -15.74 -14.36
CA ASN A 117 9.17 -17.08 -13.84
C ASN A 117 8.70 -17.06 -12.38
N TRP A 118 8.94 -15.98 -11.63
CA TRP A 118 8.64 -15.86 -10.20
C TRP A 118 7.21 -16.28 -9.81
N PRO A 119 6.14 -15.80 -10.47
CA PRO A 119 4.77 -16.20 -10.12
C PRO A 119 4.42 -17.66 -10.43
N GLN A 120 5.31 -18.41 -11.08
CA GLN A 120 5.16 -19.84 -11.38
C GLN A 120 6.06 -20.71 -10.52
N SER A 121 6.94 -20.11 -9.72
CA SER A 121 7.84 -20.86 -8.84
C SER A 121 7.06 -21.41 -7.63
N PRO A 122 7.44 -22.61 -7.14
CA PRO A 122 6.81 -23.19 -5.95
C PRO A 122 7.08 -22.39 -4.67
N GLU A 123 8.06 -21.49 -4.69
CA GLU A 123 8.40 -20.59 -3.59
C GLU A 123 7.54 -19.31 -3.57
N PHE A 124 6.76 -19.02 -4.62
CA PHE A 124 5.88 -17.87 -4.64
C PHE A 124 4.74 -18.00 -3.60
N PRO A 125 4.38 -16.95 -2.82
CA PRO A 125 4.83 -15.55 -2.85
C PRO A 125 5.88 -15.19 -1.77
N ASP A 126 6.78 -16.09 -1.40
CA ASP A 126 7.76 -15.84 -0.32
C ASP A 126 8.78 -14.75 -0.71
N ASN A 127 8.80 -13.65 0.05
CA ASN A 127 9.67 -12.51 -0.25
C ASN A 127 11.17 -12.83 -0.07
N GLU A 128 11.52 -13.82 0.75
CA GLU A 128 12.91 -14.24 0.96
C GLU A 128 13.47 -15.03 -0.23
N ARG A 129 12.58 -15.45 -1.14
CA ARG A 129 12.89 -16.26 -2.33
C ARG A 129 12.83 -15.48 -3.63
N ARG A 130 12.65 -14.16 -3.53
CA ARG A 130 12.65 -13.25 -4.68
C ARG A 130 13.94 -13.39 -5.50
N PRO A 131 13.85 -13.32 -6.84
CA PRO A 131 15.03 -13.17 -7.67
C PRO A 131 15.84 -11.93 -7.25
N VAL A 132 17.16 -12.09 -7.14
CA VAL A 132 18.08 -11.02 -6.72
C VAL A 132 18.72 -10.38 -7.95
N ALA A 133 18.68 -9.06 -8.02
CA ALA A 133 19.31 -8.31 -9.09
C ALA A 133 20.85 -8.43 -9.01
N PRO A 134 21.57 -8.51 -10.15
CA PRO A 134 23.01 -8.38 -10.16
C PRO A 134 23.48 -7.04 -9.56
N LEU A 135 24.54 -7.05 -8.76
CA LEU A 135 25.00 -5.88 -8.00
C LEU A 135 25.28 -4.65 -8.88
N TRP A 136 25.85 -4.89 -10.08
CA TRP A 136 26.21 -3.82 -11.01
C TRP A 136 24.99 -3.05 -11.55
N VAL A 137 23.77 -3.60 -11.47
CA VAL A 137 22.54 -2.91 -11.90
C VAL A 137 22.34 -1.63 -11.08
N ALA A 138 22.64 -1.67 -9.78
CA ALA A 138 22.54 -0.50 -8.89
C ALA A 138 23.60 0.57 -9.19
N GLU A 139 24.67 0.21 -9.89
CA GLU A 139 25.74 1.14 -10.32
C GLU A 139 25.37 1.91 -11.60
N GLN A 140 24.29 1.49 -12.28
CA GLN A 140 23.85 2.14 -13.52
C GLN A 140 23.06 3.41 -13.25
N THR A 141 23.35 4.46 -14.01
CA THR A 141 22.65 5.75 -13.95
C THR A 141 21.79 5.93 -15.19
N LYS A 142 20.54 6.36 -14.98
CA LYS A 142 19.54 6.65 -16.00
C LYS A 142 19.66 8.08 -16.51
#